data_AF-A0A6A5SCT8-F1
#
_entry.id   AF-A0A6A5SCT8-F1
#
_cell.length_a   1.000
_cell.length_b   1.000
_cell.length_c   1.000
_cell.angle_alpha   90.00
_cell.angle_beta   90.00
_cell.angle_gamma   90.00
#
_symmetry.space_group_name_H-M   'P 1'
#
loop_
_entity.id
_entity.type
_entity.pdbx_description
1 polymer ?
#
loop_
_entity_poly.entity_id
_entity_poly.type
_entity_poly.pdbx_seq_one_letter_code
_entity_poly.pdbx_strand_id
1 'polypeptide(L)'
;MFGAFTATETEVVGRWIDALGQQTRSVGERLARVSLRVAKTADILTQYPVFADDTVTKHLFESEQPATDLEGLGGSLSTPILHKLLPIWFTHVCLLEGFAGTPSRTANPATCAVIGLLRIYYGFDSIESGVAGMDEVHRIECLDIVQLGLQIIDGTGLPRPASVKDMLDLWPSEFAVDMLHLSMRPEARKGLLLGLASAMVVMHEAVAASTLLGEAERIVLASLVLKEREKLAVCLDGVRGDEEHFKQYQQGYRLGVAKVRECFETR
;
A
#
# COMPACT_ATOMS: atom_id res chain seq x y z
N MET A 1 0.45 14.71 5.20
CA MET A 1 0.36 15.56 6.41
C MET A 1 0.61 14.75 7.69
N PHE A 2 1.34 13.63 7.61
CA PHE A 2 1.77 12.86 8.79
C PHE A 2 3.25 13.19 9.02
N GLY A 3 3.63 13.56 10.25
CA GLY A 3 5.00 13.95 10.61
C GLY A 3 5.23 15.44 10.94
N ALA A 4 4.20 16.28 10.94
CA ALA A 4 4.34 17.72 11.22
C ALA A 4 4.45 18.08 12.72
N PHE A 5 4.24 17.12 13.61
CA PHE A 5 4.22 17.34 15.04
C PHE A 5 5.21 16.41 15.72
N THR A 6 5.94 16.92 16.69
CA THR A 6 6.76 16.16 17.65
C THR A 6 5.87 15.45 18.67
N ALA A 7 6.47 14.56 19.47
CA ALA A 7 5.77 13.82 20.51
C ALA A 7 5.16 14.77 21.54
N THR A 8 5.89 15.83 21.90
CA THR A 8 5.41 16.89 22.79
C THR A 8 4.25 17.67 22.20
N GLU A 9 4.32 18.02 20.92
CA GLU A 9 3.22 18.74 20.24
C GLU A 9 1.98 17.86 20.12
N THR A 10 2.15 16.56 19.85
CA THR A 10 1.03 15.61 19.81
C THR A 10 0.42 15.43 21.19
N GLU A 11 1.22 15.38 22.25
CA GLU A 11 0.73 15.32 23.62
C GLU A 11 -0.04 16.59 24.00
N VAL A 12 0.43 17.77 23.56
CA VAL A 12 -0.26 19.05 23.76
C VAL A 12 -1.58 19.11 22.98
N VAL A 13 -1.59 18.64 21.73
CA VAL A 13 -2.82 18.55 20.91
C VAL A 13 -3.79 17.53 21.51
N GLY A 14 -3.30 16.38 21.98
CA GLY A 14 -4.09 15.36 22.68
C GLY A 14 -4.73 15.94 23.93
N ARG A 15 -3.94 16.58 24.80
CA ARG A 15 -4.43 17.29 25.99
C ARG A 15 -5.44 18.38 25.65
N TRP A 16 -5.25 19.10 24.54
CA TRP A 16 -6.20 20.10 24.06
C TRP A 16 -7.52 19.47 23.59
N ILE A 17 -7.47 18.39 22.80
CA ILE A 17 -8.65 17.65 22.34
C ILE A 17 -9.41 17.05 23.52
N ASP A 18 -8.71 16.44 24.48
CA ASP A 18 -9.31 15.88 25.69
C ASP A 18 -9.95 16.99 26.55
N ALA A 19 -9.36 18.18 26.56
CA ALA A 19 -9.92 19.36 27.21
C ALA A 19 -11.16 19.95 26.48
N LEU A 20 -11.42 19.59 25.21
CA LEU A 20 -12.65 19.96 24.50
C LEU A 20 -13.88 19.16 24.98
N GLY A 21 -13.69 18.16 25.84
CA GLY A 21 -14.73 17.28 26.39
C GLY A 21 -15.82 17.94 27.26
N GLN A 22 -16.02 19.27 27.21
CA GLN A 22 -17.09 19.96 27.96
C GLN A 22 -17.87 21.02 27.17
N GLN A 23 -17.82 21.04 25.83
CA GLN A 23 -18.77 21.84 25.04
C GLN A 23 -19.46 21.03 23.95
N THR A 24 -20.65 20.55 24.27
CA THR A 24 -21.66 20.14 23.29
C THR A 24 -22.13 21.36 22.51
N ARG A 25 -21.67 21.53 21.27
CA ARG A 25 -22.47 22.13 20.19
C ARG A 25 -22.16 21.48 18.85
N SER A 26 -23.20 20.89 18.28
CA SER A 26 -23.28 20.55 16.86
C SER A 26 -23.20 21.85 16.04
N VAL A 27 -22.23 21.94 15.14
CA VAL A 27 -22.20 22.98 14.11
C VAL A 27 -21.77 22.36 12.78
N GLY A 28 -22.73 22.30 11.87
CA GLY A 28 -22.49 22.67 10.48
C GLY A 28 -21.98 21.59 9.55
N GLU A 29 -22.91 20.80 9.02
CA GLU A 29 -22.88 20.45 7.61
C GLU A 29 -22.62 21.70 6.76
N ARG A 30 -21.50 21.71 6.04
CA ARG A 30 -21.28 22.33 4.71
C ARG A 30 -19.79 22.50 4.49
N LEU A 31 -19.23 21.79 3.52
CA LEU A 31 -18.28 22.38 2.56
C LEU A 31 -18.14 21.49 1.32
N ALA A 32 -18.46 22.12 0.20
CA ALA A 32 -18.03 21.89 -1.18
C ALA A 32 -18.24 20.51 -1.82
N ARG A 33 -19.35 20.37 -2.57
CA ARG A 33 -19.31 19.61 -3.82
C ARG A 33 -18.42 20.38 -4.79
N VAL A 34 -17.13 20.04 -4.84
CA VAL A 34 -16.31 20.35 -6.01
C VAL A 34 -16.78 19.39 -7.11
N SER A 35 -17.46 19.93 -8.14
CA SER A 35 -17.61 19.20 -9.39
C SER A 35 -16.22 19.08 -10.02
N LEU A 36 -15.53 17.98 -9.74
CA LEU A 36 -14.41 17.51 -10.53
C LEU A 36 -14.97 17.18 -11.91
N ARG A 37 -14.83 18.11 -12.85
CA ARG A 37 -14.98 17.78 -14.27
C ARG A 37 -13.89 16.75 -14.55
N VAL A 38 -14.31 15.49 -14.64
CA VAL A 38 -13.48 14.37 -15.09
C VAL A 38 -13.01 14.73 -16.50
N ALA A 39 -11.76 15.19 -16.61
CA ALA A 39 -11.10 15.19 -17.90
C ALA A 39 -10.97 13.72 -18.29
N LYS A 40 -11.68 13.30 -19.34
CA LYS A 40 -11.70 11.92 -19.84
C LYS A 40 -10.33 11.41 -20.35
N THR A 41 -9.28 12.19 -20.16
CA THR A 41 -7.91 11.97 -20.67
C THR A 41 -6.84 12.37 -19.64
N ALA A 42 -7.16 12.32 -18.35
CA ALA A 42 -6.17 12.59 -17.31
C ALA A 42 -5.23 11.37 -17.14
N ASP A 43 -3.93 11.59 -17.28
CA ASP A 43 -2.91 10.55 -17.10
C ASP A 43 -2.62 10.37 -15.60
N ILE A 44 -2.95 9.19 -15.07
CA ILE A 44 -2.78 8.86 -13.64
C ILE A 44 -1.32 8.87 -13.19
N LEU A 45 -0.37 8.77 -14.13
CA LEU A 45 1.06 8.77 -13.83
C LEU A 45 1.63 10.18 -13.61
N THR A 46 0.93 11.20 -14.08
CA THR A 46 1.36 12.60 -14.00
C THR A 46 0.38 13.51 -13.27
N GLN A 47 -0.88 13.09 -13.15
CA GLN A 47 -1.97 13.87 -12.59
C GLN A 47 -2.57 13.10 -11.40
N TYR A 48 -2.72 13.77 -10.26
CA TYR A 48 -3.31 13.18 -9.06
C TYR A 48 -4.18 14.20 -8.31
N PRO A 49 -5.40 13.85 -7.85
CA PRO A 49 -6.08 12.55 -8.04
C PRO A 49 -6.78 12.43 -9.41
N VAL A 50 -6.90 11.22 -9.94
CA VAL A 50 -7.61 10.94 -11.21
C VAL A 50 -8.73 9.94 -11.00
N PHE A 51 -9.97 10.41 -11.14
CA PHE A 51 -11.15 9.54 -11.04
C PHE A 51 -11.53 9.02 -12.42
N ALA A 52 -10.93 7.90 -12.82
CA ALA A 52 -11.32 7.17 -14.03
C ALA A 52 -12.66 6.44 -13.83
N ASP A 53 -13.33 6.11 -14.94
CA ASP A 53 -14.57 5.30 -14.93
C ASP A 53 -14.26 3.86 -14.48
N ASP A 54 -15.19 3.20 -13.80
CA ASP A 54 -15.01 1.83 -13.28
C ASP A 54 -14.69 0.83 -14.40
N THR A 55 -15.06 1.15 -15.65
CA THR A 55 -14.76 0.36 -16.84
C THR A 55 -13.27 0.10 -17.04
N VAL A 56 -12.39 1.00 -16.60
CA VAL A 56 -10.93 0.84 -16.82
C VAL A 56 -10.42 -0.46 -16.20
N THR A 57 -10.90 -0.79 -15.00
CA THR A 57 -10.44 -1.96 -14.24
C THR A 57 -11.37 -3.17 -14.35
N LYS A 58 -12.41 -3.14 -15.22
CA LYS A 58 -13.39 -4.25 -15.33
C LYS A 58 -12.75 -5.54 -15.83
N HIS A 59 -11.79 -5.42 -16.75
CA HIS A 59 -11.10 -6.54 -17.36
C HIS A 59 -10.36 -7.43 -16.32
N LEU A 60 -9.94 -6.87 -15.18
CA LEU A 60 -9.34 -7.61 -14.07
C LEU A 60 -10.27 -8.68 -13.47
N PHE A 61 -11.58 -8.52 -13.65
CA PHE A 61 -12.60 -9.38 -13.05
C PHE A 61 -13.33 -10.25 -14.08
N GLU A 62 -13.09 -10.04 -15.37
CA GLU A 62 -13.68 -10.84 -16.45
C GLU A 62 -12.94 -12.16 -16.67
N SER A 63 -11.68 -12.25 -16.23
CA SER A 63 -10.87 -13.47 -16.24
C SER A 63 -10.99 -14.23 -14.90
N GLU A 64 -12.17 -14.73 -14.57
CA GLU A 64 -12.30 -15.72 -13.49
C GLU A 64 -11.66 -17.05 -13.91
N GLN A 65 -10.36 -17.21 -13.65
CA GLN A 65 -9.78 -18.54 -13.60
C GLN A 65 -10.33 -19.27 -12.35
N PRO A 66 -10.62 -20.58 -12.45
CA PRO A 66 -11.14 -21.34 -11.34
C PRO A 66 -10.20 -21.20 -10.14
N ALA A 67 -10.79 -21.02 -8.96
CA ALA A 67 -10.07 -20.85 -7.70
C ALA A 67 -9.05 -21.98 -7.55
N THR A 68 -7.78 -21.68 -7.83
CA THR A 68 -6.69 -22.51 -7.34
C THR A 68 -6.74 -22.36 -5.84
N ASP A 69 -6.77 -23.48 -5.13
CA ASP A 69 -6.91 -23.51 -3.68
C ASP A 69 -6.00 -22.46 -3.04
N LEU A 70 -6.57 -21.77 -2.03
CA LEU A 70 -5.91 -20.80 -1.16
C LEU A 70 -4.76 -21.42 -0.33
N GLU A 71 -4.39 -22.66 -0.63
CA GLU A 71 -3.22 -23.32 -0.08
C GLU A 71 -1.98 -22.57 -0.53
N GLY A 72 -1.18 -22.20 0.47
CA GLY A 72 -0.09 -21.26 0.36
C GLY A 72 0.87 -21.57 -0.78
N LEU A 73 1.64 -20.55 -1.13
CA LEU A 73 2.80 -20.65 -2.00
C LEU A 73 3.95 -21.49 -1.39
N GLY A 74 3.62 -22.69 -0.88
CA GLY A 74 4.55 -23.73 -0.47
C GLY A 74 5.25 -24.40 -1.65
N GLY A 75 4.92 -24.04 -2.88
CA GLY A 75 5.78 -24.26 -4.04
C GLY A 75 6.84 -23.16 -4.11
N SER A 76 8.11 -23.55 -4.01
CA SER A 76 9.28 -22.66 -4.09
C SER A 76 9.20 -21.74 -5.32
N LEU A 77 8.72 -20.50 -5.12
CA LEU A 77 8.85 -19.43 -6.11
C LEU A 77 10.34 -19.32 -6.45
N SER A 78 10.64 -19.39 -7.74
CA SER A 78 12.03 -19.56 -8.22
C SER A 78 12.67 -18.20 -8.51
N THR A 79 13.30 -18.06 -9.67
CA THR A 79 13.98 -16.83 -10.08
C THR A 79 12.97 -15.71 -10.29
N PRO A 80 13.19 -14.52 -9.70
CA PRO A 80 12.33 -13.36 -9.94
C PRO A 80 12.55 -12.78 -11.33
N ILE A 81 11.45 -12.39 -11.99
CA ILE A 81 11.43 -11.75 -13.30
C ILE A 81 11.32 -10.24 -13.10
N LEU A 82 12.46 -9.54 -13.09
CA LEU A 82 12.55 -8.13 -12.66
C LEU A 82 11.61 -7.18 -13.41
N HIS A 83 11.46 -7.32 -14.73
CA HIS A 83 10.58 -6.44 -15.51
C HIS A 83 9.09 -6.60 -15.18
N LYS A 84 8.69 -7.69 -14.51
CA LYS A 84 7.34 -7.90 -14.00
C LYS A 84 7.23 -7.51 -12.52
N LEU A 85 8.27 -7.83 -11.75
CA LEU A 85 8.34 -7.57 -10.31
C LEU A 85 8.39 -6.07 -10.01
N LEU A 86 9.32 -5.33 -10.63
CA LEU A 86 9.61 -3.93 -10.28
C LEU A 86 8.38 -3.02 -10.43
N PRO A 87 7.56 -3.13 -11.49
CA PRO A 87 6.33 -2.35 -11.57
C PRO A 87 5.35 -2.58 -10.44
N ILE A 88 5.18 -3.82 -10.02
CA ILE A 88 4.28 -4.15 -8.91
C ILE A 88 4.90 -3.69 -7.59
N TRP A 89 6.20 -3.92 -7.40
CA TRP A 89 6.96 -3.49 -6.23
C TRP A 89 6.85 -1.99 -5.95
N PHE A 90 7.06 -1.13 -6.95
CA PHE A 90 7.00 0.31 -6.69
C PHE A 90 5.58 0.86 -6.66
N THR A 91 4.62 0.20 -7.28
CA THR A 91 3.26 0.73 -7.38
C THR A 91 2.38 0.32 -6.19
N HIS A 92 2.66 -0.83 -5.57
CA HIS A 92 1.80 -1.33 -4.50
C HIS A 92 1.81 -0.44 -3.24
N VAL A 93 2.88 0.31 -2.99
CA VAL A 93 2.98 1.24 -1.85
C VAL A 93 1.89 2.32 -1.90
N CYS A 94 1.40 2.64 -3.11
CA CYS A 94 0.33 3.61 -3.33
C CYS A 94 -1.09 3.05 -3.14
N LEU A 95 -1.26 1.73 -2.99
CA LEU A 95 -2.58 1.09 -2.91
C LEU A 95 -3.44 1.63 -1.75
N LEU A 96 -2.79 1.91 -0.62
CA LEU A 96 -3.47 2.23 0.63
C LEU A 96 -3.40 3.71 1.02
N GLU A 97 -2.72 4.56 0.24
CA GLU A 97 -2.55 5.98 0.57
C GLU A 97 -3.88 6.73 0.67
N GLY A 98 -4.83 6.38 -0.18
CA GLY A 98 -6.16 7.00 -0.21
C GLY A 98 -6.94 6.88 1.10
N PHE A 99 -6.66 5.85 1.92
CA PHE A 99 -7.34 5.64 3.21
C PHE A 99 -7.01 6.73 4.24
N ALA A 100 -5.85 7.38 4.10
CA ALA A 100 -5.43 8.45 4.99
C ALA A 100 -5.90 9.84 4.52
N GLY A 101 -6.65 9.91 3.41
CA GLY A 101 -7.08 11.18 2.79
C GLY A 101 -8.18 11.92 3.55
N THR A 102 -8.93 11.25 4.43
CA THR A 102 -10.01 11.88 5.21
C THR A 102 -9.77 11.71 6.73
N PRO A 103 -9.22 12.74 7.42
CA PRO A 103 -8.84 12.64 8.83
C PRO A 103 -9.98 12.25 9.78
N SER A 104 -11.22 12.67 9.51
CA SER A 104 -12.38 12.29 10.35
C SER A 104 -12.67 10.79 10.32
N ARG A 105 -12.14 10.06 9.33
CA ARG A 105 -12.35 8.63 9.14
C ARG A 105 -11.17 7.79 9.60
N THR A 106 -10.06 8.40 10.01
CA THR A 106 -8.86 7.68 10.49
C THR A 106 -8.99 7.23 11.94
N ALA A 107 -10.04 7.63 12.66
CA ALA A 107 -10.31 7.26 14.05
C ALA A 107 -10.93 5.86 14.20
N ASN A 108 -10.44 4.86 13.46
CA ASN A 108 -10.83 3.46 13.65
C ASN A 108 -9.61 2.52 13.57
N PRO A 109 -9.64 1.36 14.26
CA PRO A 109 -8.50 0.45 14.32
C PRO A 109 -7.96 0.02 12.96
N ALA A 110 -8.83 -0.24 11.98
CA ALA A 110 -8.42 -0.66 10.64
C ALA A 110 -7.66 0.45 9.91
N THR A 111 -8.10 1.71 10.02
CA THR A 111 -7.42 2.83 9.35
C THR A 111 -6.13 3.19 10.07
N CYS A 112 -6.08 3.08 11.39
CA CYS A 112 -4.82 3.17 12.15
C CYS A 112 -3.82 2.08 11.72
N ALA A 113 -4.29 0.85 11.47
CA ALA A 113 -3.45 -0.23 10.97
C ALA A 113 -2.95 0.04 9.54
N VAL A 114 -3.78 0.60 8.66
CA VAL A 114 -3.37 1.08 7.34
C VAL A 114 -2.30 2.18 7.44
N ILE A 115 -2.46 3.16 8.33
CA ILE A 115 -1.43 4.17 8.58
C ILE A 115 -0.13 3.51 9.07
N GLY A 116 -0.24 2.50 9.93
CA GLY A 116 0.91 1.68 10.34
C GLY A 116 1.61 0.99 9.16
N LEU A 117 0.87 0.43 8.21
CA LEU A 117 1.43 -0.15 6.97
C LEU A 117 2.15 0.89 6.13
N LEU A 118 1.52 2.04 5.88
CA LEU A 118 2.16 3.13 5.13
C LEU A 118 3.44 3.60 5.82
N ARG A 119 3.46 3.64 7.16
CA ARG A 119 4.67 3.95 7.92
C ARG A 119 5.78 2.92 7.70
N ILE A 120 5.45 1.64 7.62
CA ILE A 120 6.40 0.57 7.29
C ILE A 120 6.95 0.79 5.87
N TYR A 121 6.08 1.09 4.89
CA TYR A 121 6.49 1.29 3.48
C TYR A 121 7.42 2.47 3.26
N TYR A 122 7.33 3.47 4.12
CA TYR A 122 8.12 4.70 4.06
C TYR A 122 9.18 4.80 5.16
N GLY A 123 9.50 3.71 5.87
CA GLY A 123 10.61 3.68 6.84
C GLY A 123 10.35 4.45 8.15
N PHE A 124 9.11 4.76 8.47
CA PHE A 124 8.70 5.46 9.70
C PHE A 124 8.41 4.51 10.87
N ASP A 125 8.72 3.22 10.75
CA ASP A 125 8.39 2.22 11.77
C ASP A 125 9.45 2.13 12.89
N SER A 126 10.70 2.53 12.63
CA SER A 126 11.77 2.59 13.65
C SER A 126 11.67 3.78 14.59
N ILE A 127 10.68 4.65 14.38
CA ILE A 127 10.40 5.77 15.28
C ILE A 127 9.77 5.16 16.53
N GLU A 128 10.52 5.20 17.64
CA GLU A 128 10.07 4.79 18.98
C GLU A 128 8.64 5.26 19.28
N SER A 129 7.95 4.57 20.20
CA SER A 129 6.60 4.90 20.69
C SER A 129 6.43 6.40 21.00
N GLY A 130 6.08 7.18 19.98
CA GLY A 130 6.17 8.62 19.98
C GLY A 130 5.95 9.18 18.57
N VAL A 131 5.58 10.46 18.50
CA VAL A 131 5.44 11.14 17.22
C VAL A 131 6.77 11.79 16.90
N ALA A 132 7.52 11.23 15.97
CA ALA A 132 8.71 11.91 15.49
C ALA A 132 8.33 12.96 14.45
N GLY A 133 8.87 14.17 14.59
CA GLY A 133 8.83 15.20 13.55
C GLY A 133 9.66 14.77 12.35
N MET A 134 9.41 15.36 11.17
CA MET A 134 10.15 15.08 9.93
C MET A 134 11.69 15.14 10.06
N ASP A 135 12.21 15.93 11.01
CA ASP A 135 13.65 16.10 11.27
C ASP A 135 14.29 14.94 12.04
N GLU A 136 13.49 14.15 12.75
CA GLU A 136 13.92 12.97 13.51
C GLU A 136 13.93 11.71 12.63
N VAL A 137 13.13 11.71 11.55
CA VAL A 137 13.06 10.64 10.54
C VAL A 137 14.37 10.51 9.76
N HIS A 138 15.01 11.63 9.41
CA HIS A 138 16.24 11.64 8.62
C HIS A 138 17.49 11.15 9.41
N ARG A 139 17.34 10.83 10.71
CA ARG A 139 18.47 10.49 11.59
C ARG A 139 18.71 8.99 11.76
N ILE A 140 17.79 8.15 11.31
CA ILE A 140 17.93 6.70 11.37
C ILE A 140 18.01 6.20 9.93
N GLU A 141 19.09 5.51 9.57
CA GLU A 141 19.23 4.78 8.31
C GLU A 141 18.23 3.61 8.28
N CYS A 142 16.93 3.90 8.15
CA CYS A 142 15.89 2.91 8.06
C CYS A 142 15.66 2.56 6.59
N LEU A 143 16.01 1.33 6.21
CA LEU A 143 15.69 0.78 4.91
C LEU A 143 14.19 0.51 4.82
N ASP A 144 13.53 1.23 3.91
CA ASP A 144 12.12 1.07 3.59
C ASP A 144 11.90 0.19 2.35
N ILE A 145 10.64 -0.13 2.03
CA ILE A 145 10.30 -0.98 0.88
C ILE A 145 10.77 -0.36 -0.45
N VAL A 146 10.67 0.97 -0.58
CA VAL A 146 11.12 1.68 -1.80
C VAL A 146 12.64 1.61 -1.94
N GLN A 147 13.38 1.83 -0.86
CA GLN A 147 14.84 1.74 -0.81
C GLN A 147 15.34 0.32 -1.10
N LEU A 148 14.70 -0.71 -0.54
CA LEU A 148 14.99 -2.11 -0.87
C LEU A 148 14.76 -2.38 -2.37
N GLY A 149 13.69 -1.84 -2.96
CA GLY A 149 13.45 -1.91 -4.40
C GLY A 149 14.56 -1.26 -5.23
N LEU A 150 15.07 -0.12 -4.78
CA LEU A 150 16.19 0.56 -5.43
C LEU A 150 17.50 -0.21 -5.30
N GLN A 151 17.74 -0.89 -4.17
CA GLN A 151 18.90 -1.78 -4.00
C GLN A 151 18.84 -2.99 -4.94
N ILE A 152 17.65 -3.54 -5.21
CA ILE A 152 17.46 -4.59 -6.23
C ILE A 152 17.89 -4.08 -7.61
N ILE A 153 17.49 -2.85 -7.97
CA ILE A 153 17.88 -2.22 -9.25
C ILE A 153 19.39 -2.00 -9.31
N ASP A 154 19.97 -1.41 -8.26
CA ASP A 154 21.40 -1.10 -8.19
C ASP A 154 22.24 -2.40 -8.30
N GLY A 155 21.79 -3.49 -7.69
CA GLY A 155 22.44 -4.81 -7.75
C GLY A 155 22.32 -5.54 -9.09
N THR A 156 21.44 -5.08 -9.99
CA THR A 156 21.15 -5.74 -11.28
C THR A 156 21.66 -4.95 -12.48
N GLY A 157 22.20 -3.75 -12.26
CA GLY A 157 22.70 -2.86 -13.32
C GLY A 157 21.59 -2.25 -14.19
N LEU A 158 20.33 -2.34 -13.74
CA LEU A 158 19.19 -1.75 -14.41
C LEU A 158 19.16 -0.22 -14.23
N PRO A 159 18.55 0.54 -15.17
CA PRO A 159 18.42 1.98 -15.03
C PRO A 159 17.55 2.33 -13.81
N ARG A 160 18.03 3.26 -12.99
CA ARG A 160 17.30 3.74 -11.80
C ARG A 160 16.18 4.71 -12.22
N PRO A 161 14.90 4.38 -11.96
CA PRO A 161 13.80 5.30 -12.26
C PRO A 161 13.79 6.48 -11.28
N ALA A 162 13.45 7.68 -11.76
CA ALA A 162 13.28 8.86 -10.92
C ALA A 162 11.84 9.00 -10.39
N SER A 163 10.88 8.31 -11.01
CA SER A 163 9.46 8.34 -10.65
C SER A 163 8.75 7.04 -11.02
N VAL A 164 7.54 6.83 -10.48
CA VAL A 164 6.65 5.72 -10.87
C VAL A 164 6.33 5.76 -12.37
N LYS A 165 6.21 6.96 -12.96
CA LYS A 165 6.04 7.13 -14.39
C LYS A 165 7.25 6.58 -15.16
N ASP A 166 8.46 7.02 -14.80
CA ASP A 166 9.69 6.57 -15.49
C ASP A 166 9.86 5.06 -15.35
N MET A 167 9.51 4.52 -14.18
CA MET A 167 9.50 3.08 -13.93
C MET A 167 8.54 2.35 -14.89
N LEU A 168 7.31 2.84 -15.08
CA LEU A 168 6.34 2.23 -15.99
C LEU A 168 6.67 2.46 -17.48
N ASP A 169 7.39 3.52 -17.80
CA ASP A 169 7.95 3.74 -19.14
C ASP A 169 9.08 2.71 -19.44
N LEU A 170 9.89 2.37 -18.43
CA LEU A 170 10.97 1.37 -18.53
C LEU A 170 10.43 -0.07 -18.53
N TRP A 171 9.46 -0.36 -17.68
CA TRP A 171 8.86 -1.67 -17.48
C TRP A 171 7.33 -1.57 -17.48
N PRO A 172 6.70 -1.56 -18.66
CA PRO A 172 5.25 -1.42 -18.76
C PRO A 172 4.52 -2.55 -18.04
N SER A 173 3.50 -2.18 -17.26
CA SER A 173 2.63 -3.14 -16.56
C SER A 173 1.22 -2.58 -16.45
N GLU A 174 0.29 -3.18 -17.19
CA GLU A 174 -1.14 -2.82 -17.13
C GLU A 174 -1.69 -2.99 -15.71
N PHE A 175 -1.31 -4.08 -15.05
CA PHE A 175 -1.74 -4.36 -13.68
C PHE A 175 -1.26 -3.29 -12.69
N ALA A 176 -0.05 -2.76 -12.85
CA ALA A 176 0.43 -1.66 -12.02
C ALA A 176 -0.40 -0.39 -12.24
N VAL A 177 -0.70 -0.05 -13.50
CA VAL A 177 -1.60 1.08 -13.82
C VAL A 177 -2.98 0.88 -13.23
N ASP A 178 -3.52 -0.34 -13.28
CA ASP A 178 -4.81 -0.65 -12.65
C ASP A 178 -4.77 -0.50 -11.13
N MET A 179 -3.69 -0.93 -10.46
CA MET A 179 -3.51 -0.72 -9.01
C MET A 179 -3.61 0.77 -8.64
N LEU A 180 -3.01 1.65 -9.44
CA LEU A 180 -3.16 3.10 -9.25
C LEU A 180 -4.60 3.55 -9.43
N HIS A 181 -5.30 3.08 -10.47
CA HIS A 181 -6.71 3.43 -10.65
C HIS A 181 -7.61 2.90 -9.53
N LEU A 182 -7.35 1.70 -9.04
CA LEU A 182 -8.05 1.08 -7.91
C LEU A 182 -7.86 1.93 -6.64
N SER A 183 -6.64 2.42 -6.38
CA SER A 183 -6.32 3.18 -5.16
C SER A 183 -7.00 4.55 -5.09
N MET A 184 -7.50 5.08 -6.21
CA MET A 184 -8.27 6.34 -6.24
C MET A 184 -9.64 6.22 -5.58
N ARG A 185 -10.13 5.01 -5.30
CA ARG A 185 -11.46 4.75 -4.71
C ARG A 185 -11.36 3.89 -3.45
N PRO A 186 -10.62 4.32 -2.42
CA PRO A 186 -10.28 3.49 -1.25
C PRO A 186 -11.51 2.99 -0.50
N GLU A 187 -12.56 3.82 -0.45
CA GLU A 187 -13.80 3.51 0.27
C GLU A 187 -14.71 2.54 -0.48
N ALA A 188 -14.83 2.71 -1.79
CA ALA A 188 -15.66 1.85 -2.62
C ALA A 188 -15.01 0.49 -2.87
N ARG A 189 -13.68 0.40 -2.74
CA ARG A 189 -12.88 -0.79 -3.05
C ARG A 189 -12.08 -1.26 -1.82
N LYS A 190 -12.57 -0.98 -0.63
CA LYS A 190 -11.84 -1.19 0.63
C LYS A 190 -11.34 -2.62 0.78
N GLY A 191 -12.26 -3.59 0.64
CA GLY A 191 -11.93 -5.01 0.75
C GLY A 191 -10.88 -5.40 -0.28
N LEU A 192 -11.12 -5.03 -1.54
CA LEU A 192 -10.24 -5.36 -2.67
C LEU A 192 -8.81 -4.85 -2.47
N LEU A 193 -8.64 -3.59 -2.09
CA LEU A 193 -7.33 -2.98 -1.89
C LEU A 193 -6.57 -3.63 -0.74
N LEU A 194 -7.26 -3.95 0.36
CA LEU A 194 -6.67 -4.70 1.47
C LEU A 194 -6.27 -6.12 1.04
N GLY A 195 -7.08 -6.77 0.21
CA GLY A 195 -6.74 -8.08 -0.37
C GLY A 195 -5.49 -8.03 -1.24
N LEU A 196 -5.40 -7.03 -2.12
CA LEU A 196 -4.22 -6.79 -2.96
C LEU A 196 -2.98 -6.52 -2.12
N ALA A 197 -3.07 -5.65 -1.11
CA ALA A 197 -1.96 -5.38 -0.18
C ALA A 197 -1.51 -6.66 0.55
N SER A 198 -2.45 -7.49 1.03
CA SER A 198 -2.11 -8.80 1.62
C SER A 198 -1.38 -9.74 0.68
N ALA A 199 -1.67 -9.67 -0.63
CA ALA A 199 -0.93 -10.45 -1.61
C ALA A 199 0.50 -9.93 -1.83
N MET A 200 0.78 -8.64 -1.60
CA MET A 200 2.13 -8.09 -1.74
C MET A 200 3.08 -8.59 -0.65
N VAL A 201 2.55 -8.94 0.53
CA VAL A 201 3.34 -9.63 1.58
C VAL A 201 3.97 -10.91 1.04
N VAL A 202 3.24 -11.67 0.23
CA VAL A 202 3.73 -12.89 -0.41
C VAL A 202 4.87 -12.59 -1.38
N MET A 203 4.78 -11.49 -2.13
CA MET A 203 5.86 -11.01 -2.99
C MET A 203 7.10 -10.65 -2.17
N HIS A 204 6.93 -9.92 -1.07
CA HIS A 204 8.01 -9.54 -0.17
C HIS A 204 8.71 -10.76 0.43
N GLU A 205 7.96 -11.79 0.83
CA GLU A 205 8.52 -13.06 1.29
C GLU A 205 9.34 -13.77 0.22
N ALA A 206 8.82 -13.83 -1.01
CA ALA A 206 9.51 -14.47 -2.12
C ALA A 206 10.81 -13.73 -2.47
N VAL A 207 10.80 -12.39 -2.43
CA VAL A 207 12.01 -11.57 -2.61
C VAL A 207 13.00 -11.80 -1.45
N ALA A 208 12.53 -11.84 -0.21
CA ALA A 208 13.37 -12.11 0.97
C ALA A 208 14.01 -13.51 0.95
N ALA A 209 13.37 -14.49 0.31
CA ALA A 209 13.90 -15.83 0.11
C ALA A 209 14.83 -15.94 -1.12
N SER A 210 14.87 -14.92 -1.97
CA SER A 210 15.67 -14.90 -3.21
C SER A 210 17.09 -14.36 -2.99
N THR A 211 17.89 -14.35 -4.07
CA THR A 211 19.23 -13.75 -4.08
C THR A 211 19.26 -12.30 -4.58
N LEU A 212 18.10 -11.64 -4.75
CA LEU A 212 18.04 -10.26 -5.25
C LEU A 212 18.60 -9.22 -4.28
N LEU A 213 18.56 -9.53 -3.00
CA LEU A 213 19.01 -8.66 -1.91
C LEU A 213 20.19 -9.30 -1.19
N GLY A 214 21.06 -8.46 -0.63
CA GLY A 214 22.12 -8.90 0.27
C GLY A 214 21.56 -9.49 1.57
N GLU A 215 22.41 -10.12 2.38
CA GLU A 215 21.97 -10.81 3.59
C GLU A 215 21.32 -9.87 4.61
N ALA A 216 21.90 -8.68 4.81
CA ALA A 216 21.37 -7.69 5.72
C ALA A 216 19.99 -7.18 5.26
N GLU A 217 19.84 -6.88 3.97
CA GLU A 217 18.60 -6.41 3.36
C GLU A 217 17.49 -7.45 3.43
N ARG A 218 17.82 -8.74 3.23
CA ARG A 218 16.85 -9.84 3.39
C ARG A 218 16.34 -9.97 4.82
N ILE A 219 17.21 -9.77 5.81
CA ILE A 219 16.81 -9.77 7.23
C ILE A 219 15.87 -8.61 7.52
N VAL A 220 16.16 -7.42 6.99
CA VAL A 220 15.28 -6.25 7.11
C VAL A 220 13.92 -6.54 6.46
N LEU A 221 13.90 -7.01 5.21
CA LEU A 221 12.65 -7.32 4.51
C LEU A 221 11.82 -8.38 5.23
N ALA A 222 12.44 -9.43 5.76
CA ALA A 222 11.76 -10.43 6.57
C ALA A 222 11.13 -9.83 7.85
N SER A 223 11.80 -8.87 8.49
CA SER A 223 11.23 -8.13 9.62
C SER A 223 10.03 -7.26 9.21
N LEU A 224 10.13 -6.57 8.07
CA LEU A 224 9.02 -5.76 7.53
C LEU A 224 7.80 -6.63 7.22
N VAL A 225 7.99 -7.80 6.59
CA VAL A 225 6.93 -8.78 6.29
C VAL A 225 6.15 -9.18 7.53
N LEU A 226 6.83 -9.45 8.65
CA LEU A 226 6.16 -9.81 9.91
C LEU A 226 5.23 -8.69 10.38
N LYS A 227 5.74 -7.45 10.35
CA LYS A 227 4.97 -6.27 10.75
C LYS A 227 3.79 -6.00 9.80
N GLU A 228 3.99 -6.18 8.49
CA GLU A 228 2.92 -6.06 7.50
C GLU A 228 1.78 -7.02 7.81
N ARG A 229 2.09 -8.29 8.10
CA ARG A 229 1.10 -9.31 8.46
C ARG A 229 0.30 -8.91 9.69
N GLU A 230 0.97 -8.43 10.73
CA GLU A 230 0.30 -8.00 11.96
C GLU A 230 -0.71 -6.86 11.67
N LYS A 231 -0.31 -5.85 10.89
CA LYS A 231 -1.21 -4.74 10.55
C LYS A 231 -2.34 -5.18 9.63
N LEU A 232 -2.06 -6.01 8.63
CA LEU A 232 -3.07 -6.52 7.70
C LEU A 232 -4.07 -7.45 8.38
N ALA A 233 -3.66 -8.19 9.41
CA ALA A 233 -4.59 -8.98 10.23
C ALA A 233 -5.63 -8.09 10.93
N VAL A 234 -5.21 -6.96 11.50
CA VAL A 234 -6.13 -5.96 12.09
C VAL A 234 -7.06 -5.37 11.02
N CYS A 235 -6.54 -5.06 9.83
CA CYS A 235 -7.37 -4.61 8.71
C CYS A 235 -8.40 -5.66 8.28
N LEU A 236 -8.01 -6.93 8.22
CA LEU A 236 -8.86 -8.06 7.85
C LEU A 236 -10.01 -8.24 8.84
N ASP A 237 -9.72 -8.20 10.14
CA ASP A 237 -10.76 -8.26 11.18
C ASP A 237 -11.76 -7.10 11.03
N GLY A 238 -11.28 -5.93 10.62
CA GLY A 238 -12.13 -4.76 10.33
C GLY A 238 -13.02 -4.87 9.09
N VAL A 239 -12.78 -5.83 8.19
CA VAL A 239 -13.66 -6.09 7.02
C VAL A 239 -14.46 -7.39 7.14
N ARG A 240 -14.07 -8.32 8.02
CA ARG A 240 -14.80 -9.59 8.24
C ARG A 240 -16.26 -9.41 8.67
N GLY A 241 -16.57 -8.30 9.35
CA GLY A 241 -17.94 -7.99 9.76
C GLY A 241 -18.88 -7.57 8.62
N ASP A 242 -18.35 -7.34 7.42
CA ASP A 242 -19.08 -6.92 6.24
C ASP A 242 -18.85 -7.94 5.11
N GLU A 243 -19.89 -8.69 4.77
CA GLU A 243 -19.80 -9.79 3.81
C GLU A 243 -19.32 -9.31 2.42
N GLU A 244 -19.73 -8.11 2.01
CA GLU A 244 -19.36 -7.56 0.70
C GLU A 244 -17.88 -7.18 0.69
N HIS A 245 -17.42 -6.44 1.71
CA HIS A 245 -16.00 -6.11 1.83
C HIS A 245 -15.13 -7.35 2.02
N PHE A 246 -15.60 -8.38 2.70
CA PHE A 246 -14.86 -9.63 2.86
C PHE A 246 -14.74 -10.41 1.54
N LYS A 247 -15.80 -10.47 0.72
CA LYS A 247 -15.73 -11.06 -0.63
C LYS A 247 -14.74 -10.31 -1.52
N GLN A 248 -14.79 -8.98 -1.51
CA GLN A 248 -13.84 -8.14 -2.24
C GLN A 248 -12.40 -8.39 -1.76
N TYR A 249 -12.19 -8.57 -0.46
CA TYR A 249 -10.87 -8.95 0.07
C TYR A 249 -10.36 -10.27 -0.49
N GLN A 250 -11.19 -11.31 -0.49
CA GLN A 250 -10.81 -12.61 -1.05
C GLN A 250 -10.52 -12.52 -2.55
N GLN A 251 -11.27 -11.70 -3.28
CA GLN A 251 -11.04 -11.43 -4.71
C GLN A 251 -9.71 -10.72 -4.93
N GLY A 252 -9.45 -9.63 -4.20
CA GLY A 252 -8.21 -8.86 -4.31
C GLY A 252 -6.98 -9.68 -3.95
N TYR A 253 -7.08 -10.51 -2.91
CA TYR A 253 -6.00 -11.41 -2.52
C TYR A 253 -5.69 -12.45 -3.60
N ARG A 254 -6.72 -13.12 -4.15
CA ARG A 254 -6.52 -14.09 -5.24
C ARG A 254 -5.90 -13.44 -6.49
N LEU A 255 -6.42 -12.28 -6.89
CA LEU A 255 -5.91 -11.52 -8.03
C LEU A 255 -4.44 -11.13 -7.82
N GLY A 256 -4.13 -10.56 -6.66
CA GLY A 256 -2.77 -10.16 -6.32
C GLY A 256 -1.82 -11.35 -6.29
N VAL A 257 -2.19 -12.47 -5.65
CA VAL A 257 -1.35 -13.67 -5.59
C VAL A 257 -1.09 -14.24 -6.98
N ALA A 258 -2.10 -14.27 -7.86
CA ALA A 258 -1.91 -14.70 -9.25
C ALA A 258 -0.88 -13.82 -9.97
N LYS A 259 -0.96 -12.50 -9.80
CA LYS A 259 0.00 -11.55 -10.41
C LYS A 259 1.39 -11.63 -9.80
N VAL A 260 1.49 -11.88 -8.49
CA VAL A 260 2.77 -12.16 -7.83
C VAL A 260 3.39 -13.41 -8.41
N ARG A 261 2.64 -14.50 -8.63
CA ARG A 261 3.17 -15.72 -9.27
C ARG A 261 3.73 -15.45 -10.65
N GLU A 262 3.08 -14.61 -11.46
CA GLU A 262 3.59 -14.23 -12.79
C GLU A 262 4.96 -13.52 -12.76
N CYS A 263 5.34 -12.95 -11.61
CA CYS A 263 6.63 -12.28 -11.38
C CYS A 263 7.77 -13.25 -11.06
N PHE A 264 7.52 -14.54 -10.90
CA PHE A 264 8.53 -15.55 -10.63
C PHE A 264 8.41 -16.69 -11.61
N GLU A 265 9.52 -17.35 -11.91
CA GLU A 265 9.49 -18.58 -12.68
C GLU A 265 8.82 -19.70 -11.87
N THR A 266 7.89 -20.43 -12.49
CA THR A 266 7.39 -21.71 -11.97
C THR A 266 8.41 -22.79 -12.28
N ARG A 267 8.91 -23.46 -11.23
CA ARG A 267 9.75 -24.65 -11.34
C ARG A 267 8.93 -25.86 -11.77
#